data_AF-A0A1C7EIU0-F1
#
_entry.id   AF-A0A1C7EIU0-F1
#
_cell.length_a   1.000
_cell.length_b   1.000
_cell.length_c   1.000
_cell.angle_alpha   90.00
_cell.angle_beta   90.00
_cell.angle_gamma   90.00
#
_symmetry.space_group_name_H-M   'P 1'
#
loop_
_entity.id
_entity.type
_entity.pdbx_description
1 polymer ?
#
loop_
_entity_poly.entity_id
_entity_poly.type
_entity_poly.pdbx_seq_one_letter_code
_entity_poly.pdbx_strand_id
1 'polypeptide(L)'
;MAKFKVEDKIRAVREYLTGHDSMNEVAKRYGVNKRGFHQWIELYQHHGVEGLMKRYTNYTPEFKMDVLNFMNDTGASPMKAAAVFNIPSRTTVMKWEKALDQSGMDALISKQRGHPSMKEKSKKPVSPKKPTESLQEEVERLRMENAYLKKLNALVKEKELSQRNSKRK
;
A
#
# COMPACT_ATOMS: atom_id res chain seq x y z
N MET A 1 -15.59 -2.58 14.55
CA MET A 1 -14.87 -3.54 15.42
C MET A 1 -14.67 -2.86 16.77
N ALA A 2 -15.13 -3.48 17.86
CA ALA A 2 -14.89 -2.98 19.21
C ALA A 2 -13.37 -2.81 19.45
N LYS A 3 -12.98 -1.69 20.03
CA LYS A 3 -11.58 -1.42 20.38
C LYS A 3 -11.30 -2.10 21.73
N PHE A 4 -10.75 -3.31 21.69
CA PHE A 4 -10.31 -4.01 22.89
C PHE A 4 -9.05 -3.37 23.44
N LYS A 5 -9.02 -3.10 24.75
CA LYS A 5 -7.79 -2.69 25.43
C LYS A 5 -6.83 -3.88 25.51
N VAL A 6 -5.54 -3.61 25.59
CA VAL A 6 -4.52 -4.68 25.60
C VAL A 6 -4.67 -5.54 26.85
N GLU A 7 -5.02 -4.91 27.97
CA GLU A 7 -5.25 -5.55 29.26
C GLU A 7 -6.41 -6.56 29.19
N ASP A 8 -7.49 -6.21 28.49
CA ASP A 8 -8.65 -7.08 28.30
C ASP A 8 -8.26 -8.32 27.47
N LYS A 9 -7.43 -8.14 26.43
CA LYS A 9 -6.92 -9.25 25.62
C LYS A 9 -6.06 -10.20 26.45
N ILE A 10 -5.13 -9.65 27.24
CA ILE A 10 -4.23 -10.44 28.09
C ILE A 10 -5.06 -11.25 29.10
N ARG A 11 -6.06 -10.62 29.72
CA ARG A 11 -6.93 -11.30 30.68
C ARG A 11 -7.70 -12.44 30.04
N ALA A 12 -8.33 -12.19 28.90
CA ALA A 12 -9.07 -13.22 28.15
C ALA A 12 -8.18 -14.40 27.76
N VAL A 13 -6.97 -14.14 27.23
CA VAL A 13 -6.06 -15.21 26.82
C VAL A 13 -5.56 -16.00 28.04
N ARG A 14 -5.17 -15.34 29.12
CA ARG A 14 -4.74 -16.02 30.35
C ARG A 14 -5.86 -16.88 30.95
N GLU A 15 -7.07 -16.36 30.99
CA GLU A 15 -8.26 -17.09 31.46
C GLU A 15 -8.47 -18.37 30.65
N TYR A 16 -8.41 -18.30 29.32
CA TYR A 16 -8.46 -19.49 28.47
C TYR A 16 -7.31 -20.48 28.76
N LEU A 17 -6.08 -19.97 28.95
CA LEU A 17 -4.92 -20.81 29.25
C LEU A 17 -4.98 -21.48 30.63
N THR A 18 -5.80 -20.99 31.57
CA THR A 18 -6.04 -21.69 32.83
C THR A 18 -6.88 -22.97 32.67
N GLY A 19 -7.54 -23.16 31.52
CA GLY A 19 -8.17 -24.43 31.15
C GLY A 19 -9.58 -24.68 31.70
N HIS A 20 -10.20 -23.69 32.37
CA HIS A 20 -11.54 -23.85 32.96
C HIS A 20 -12.68 -23.73 31.95
N ASP A 21 -12.54 -22.80 30.99
CA ASP A 21 -13.58 -22.45 30.02
C ASP A 21 -13.10 -22.77 28.59
N SER A 22 -14.04 -23.17 27.73
CA SER A 22 -13.75 -23.37 26.31
C SER A 22 -13.44 -22.04 25.60
N MET A 23 -12.69 -22.10 24.49
CA MET A 23 -12.35 -20.92 23.69
C MET A 23 -13.59 -20.11 23.27
N ASN A 24 -14.74 -20.78 23.07
CA ASN A 24 -15.97 -20.12 22.66
C ASN A 24 -16.65 -19.37 23.82
N GLU A 25 -16.62 -19.94 25.01
CA GLU A 25 -17.19 -19.32 26.22
C GLU A 25 -16.42 -18.06 26.59
N VAL A 26 -15.08 -18.14 26.62
CA VAL A 26 -14.22 -16.98 26.88
C VAL A 26 -14.43 -15.93 25.79
N ALA A 27 -14.41 -16.30 24.51
CA ALA A 27 -14.65 -15.35 23.42
C ALA A 27 -15.99 -14.62 23.57
N LYS A 28 -17.07 -15.34 23.91
CA LYS A 28 -18.40 -14.77 24.15
C LYS A 28 -18.41 -13.81 25.35
N ARG A 29 -17.77 -14.18 26.47
CA ARG A 29 -17.66 -13.36 27.69
C ARG A 29 -17.01 -12.02 27.42
N TYR A 30 -15.95 -12.00 26.60
CA TYR A 30 -15.24 -10.79 26.22
C TYR A 30 -15.81 -10.09 24.97
N GLY A 31 -16.89 -10.61 24.36
CA GLY A 31 -17.51 -10.01 23.17
C GLY A 31 -16.65 -10.08 21.91
N VAL A 32 -15.77 -11.08 21.81
CA VAL A 32 -14.85 -11.31 20.68
C VAL A 32 -15.38 -12.47 19.85
N ASN A 33 -15.23 -12.42 18.53
CA ASN A 33 -15.53 -13.59 17.72
C ASN A 33 -14.47 -14.69 17.91
N LYS A 34 -14.88 -15.96 17.81
CA LYS A 34 -14.01 -17.13 18.03
C LYS A 34 -12.69 -17.08 17.24
N ARG A 35 -12.74 -16.65 15.97
CA ARG A 35 -11.55 -16.57 15.10
C ARG A 35 -10.57 -15.47 15.52
N GLY A 36 -11.07 -14.34 16.00
CA GLY A 36 -10.27 -13.23 16.51
C GLY A 36 -9.66 -13.56 17.86
N PHE A 37 -10.39 -14.30 18.69
CA PHE A 37 -9.85 -14.79 19.95
C PHE A 37 -8.76 -15.85 19.73
N HIS A 38 -8.96 -16.79 18.78
CA HIS A 38 -7.90 -17.72 18.36
C HIS A 38 -6.64 -16.98 17.89
N GLN A 39 -6.80 -15.91 17.09
CA GLN A 39 -5.66 -15.08 16.69
C GLN A 39 -4.89 -14.50 17.89
N TRP A 40 -5.58 -14.06 18.95
CA TRP A 40 -4.94 -13.56 20.17
C TRP A 40 -4.16 -14.66 20.89
N ILE A 41 -4.74 -15.86 20.99
CA ILE A 41 -4.08 -17.01 21.59
C ILE A 41 -2.78 -17.35 20.86
N GLU A 42 -2.81 -17.47 19.52
CA GLU A 42 -1.61 -17.77 18.74
C GLU A 42 -0.56 -16.65 18.89
N LEU A 43 -0.94 -15.37 18.78
CA LEU A 43 0.00 -14.26 18.98
C LEU A 43 0.64 -14.28 20.36
N TYR A 44 -0.14 -14.60 21.40
CA TYR A 44 0.36 -14.71 22.76
C TYR A 44 1.30 -15.91 22.95
N GLN A 45 1.01 -17.05 22.33
CA GLN A 45 1.88 -18.22 22.40
C GLN A 45 3.24 -17.99 21.72
N HIS A 46 3.29 -17.23 20.63
CA HIS A 46 4.53 -16.94 19.91
C HIS A 46 5.32 -15.75 20.46
N HIS A 47 4.63 -14.67 20.86
CA HIS A 47 5.25 -13.38 21.20
C HIS A 47 4.87 -12.85 22.59
N GLY A 48 4.14 -13.64 23.38
CA GLY A 48 3.66 -13.24 24.69
C GLY A 48 2.78 -11.99 24.65
N VAL A 49 2.95 -11.12 25.64
CA VAL A 49 2.17 -9.89 25.79
C VAL A 49 2.39 -8.93 24.60
N GLU A 50 3.59 -8.90 24.04
CA GLU A 50 3.92 -7.99 22.93
C GLU A 50 3.12 -8.28 21.66
N GLY A 51 2.75 -9.55 21.42
CA GLY A 51 1.91 -9.94 20.29
C GLY A 51 0.48 -9.41 20.38
N LEU A 52 0.01 -9.03 21.58
CA LEU A 52 -1.34 -8.49 21.80
C LEU A 52 -1.40 -6.95 21.70
N MET A 53 -0.24 -6.30 21.78
CA MET A 53 -0.11 -4.85 21.72
C MET A 53 -0.52 -4.31 20.34
N LYS A 54 -1.02 -3.07 20.33
CA LYS A 54 -1.36 -2.40 19.08
C LYS A 54 -0.07 -1.97 18.38
N ARG A 55 0.05 -2.32 17.10
CA ARG A 55 1.20 -1.97 16.27
C ARG A 55 0.71 -1.30 14.99
N TYR A 56 1.46 -0.31 14.54
CA TYR A 56 1.29 0.29 13.22
C TYR A 56 2.60 0.07 12.48
N THR A 57 2.56 -0.80 11.48
CA THR A 57 3.75 -1.21 10.75
C THR A 57 3.44 -1.17 9.27
N ASN A 58 4.37 -0.59 8.51
CA ASN A 58 4.40 -0.73 7.06
C ASN A 58 5.28 -1.94 6.75
N TYR A 59 4.72 -2.90 6.03
CA TYR A 59 5.45 -4.10 5.61
C TYR A 59 6.06 -3.86 4.24
N THR A 60 7.36 -4.10 4.12
CA THR A 60 8.06 -4.00 2.83
C THR A 60 7.60 -5.13 1.90
N PRO A 61 7.75 -5.00 0.58
CA PRO A 61 7.43 -6.06 -0.36
C PRO A 61 8.17 -7.37 -0.06
N GLU A 62 9.45 -7.27 0.34
CA GLU A 62 10.32 -8.40 0.68
C GLU A 62 9.76 -9.15 1.88
N PHE A 63 9.43 -8.44 2.97
CA PHE A 63 8.83 -9.06 4.15
C PHE A 63 7.51 -9.76 3.83
N LYS A 64 6.66 -9.16 2.98
CA LYS A 64 5.40 -9.81 2.57
C LYS A 64 5.69 -11.10 1.81
N MET A 65 6.71 -11.10 0.96
CA MET A 65 7.11 -12.28 0.20
C MET A 65 7.65 -13.38 1.11
N ASP A 66 8.47 -13.03 2.11
CA ASP A 66 8.98 -13.99 3.10
C ASP A 66 7.84 -14.70 3.85
N VAL A 67 6.80 -13.95 4.23
CA VAL A 67 5.62 -14.49 4.90
C VAL A 67 4.85 -15.46 3.99
N LEU A 68 4.69 -15.13 2.71
CA LEU A 68 3.99 -15.98 1.74
C LEU A 68 4.81 -17.21 1.36
N ASN A 69 6.11 -17.08 1.20
CA ASN A 69 7.03 -18.21 0.98
C ASN A 69 7.00 -19.17 2.16
N PHE A 70 7.04 -18.65 3.40
CA PHE A 70 6.88 -19.49 4.59
C PHE A 70 5.58 -20.30 4.56
N MET A 71 4.47 -19.71 4.12
CA MET A 71 3.21 -20.45 3.97
C MET A 71 3.30 -21.54 2.92
N ASN A 72 3.90 -21.25 1.76
CA ASN A 72 4.07 -22.21 0.67
C ASN A 72 4.99 -23.38 1.06
N ASP A 73 6.09 -23.08 1.75
CA ASP A 73 7.11 -24.06 2.13
C ASP A 73 6.64 -24.98 3.27
N THR A 74 5.87 -24.45 4.21
CA THR A 74 5.45 -25.19 5.42
C THR A 74 4.01 -25.67 5.39
N GLY A 75 3.19 -25.21 4.44
CA GLY A 75 1.74 -25.40 4.43
C GLY A 75 1.03 -24.66 5.58
N ALA A 76 1.68 -23.67 6.20
CA ALA A 76 1.10 -22.94 7.32
C ALA A 76 -0.13 -22.12 6.89
N SER A 77 -1.16 -22.14 7.74
CA SER A 77 -2.34 -21.29 7.51
C SER A 77 -2.00 -19.79 7.64
N PRO A 78 -2.79 -18.88 7.03
CA PRO A 78 -2.60 -17.43 7.20
C PRO A 78 -2.62 -16.97 8.65
N MET A 79 -3.34 -17.69 9.53
CA MET A 79 -3.36 -17.40 10.97
C MET A 79 -2.04 -17.74 11.63
N LYS A 80 -1.47 -18.91 11.27
CA LYS A 80 -0.20 -19.36 11.81
C LYS A 80 0.94 -18.46 11.33
N ALA A 81 0.99 -18.16 10.04
CA ALA A 81 1.96 -17.24 9.48
C ALA A 81 1.86 -15.85 10.12
N ALA A 82 0.64 -15.33 10.30
CA ALA A 82 0.46 -14.05 11.00
C ALA A 82 0.98 -14.11 12.44
N ALA A 83 0.79 -15.21 13.16
CA ALA A 83 1.32 -15.34 14.52
C ALA A 83 2.85 -15.44 14.54
N VAL A 84 3.47 -16.26 13.68
CA VAL A 84 4.93 -16.43 13.59
C VAL A 84 5.61 -15.09 13.29
N PHE A 85 5.12 -14.37 12.28
CA PHE A 85 5.69 -13.08 11.85
C PHE A 85 5.17 -11.87 12.63
N ASN A 86 4.45 -12.09 13.75
CA ASN A 86 3.93 -11.04 14.62
C ASN A 86 3.06 -9.99 13.90
N ILE A 87 2.23 -10.47 12.97
CA ILE A 87 1.25 -9.68 12.22
C ILE A 87 -0.08 -9.72 12.99
N PRO A 88 -0.64 -8.56 13.41
CA PRO A 88 -1.82 -8.54 14.30
C PRO A 88 -3.09 -9.20 13.75
N SER A 89 -3.17 -9.42 12.43
CA SER A 89 -4.36 -9.97 11.78
C SER A 89 -4.00 -10.88 10.61
N ARG A 90 -4.49 -12.13 10.65
CA ARG A 90 -4.44 -13.05 9.48
C ARG A 90 -5.04 -12.46 8.21
N THR A 91 -6.03 -11.56 8.33
CA THR A 91 -6.67 -10.96 7.15
C THR A 91 -5.72 -10.06 6.38
N THR A 92 -4.65 -9.57 7.03
CA THR A 92 -3.57 -8.84 6.36
C THR A 92 -2.79 -9.79 5.44
N VAL A 93 -2.44 -10.98 5.93
CA VAL A 93 -1.74 -12.02 5.17
C VAL A 93 -2.60 -12.51 4.00
N MET A 94 -3.89 -12.80 4.23
CA MET A 94 -4.82 -13.20 3.17
C MET A 94 -4.97 -12.14 2.06
N LYS A 95 -4.80 -10.85 2.40
CA LYS A 95 -4.82 -9.77 1.39
C LYS A 95 -3.56 -9.79 0.53
N TRP A 96 -2.41 -10.15 1.09
CA TRP A 96 -1.16 -10.26 0.33
C TRP A 96 -1.19 -11.47 -0.60
N GLU A 97 -1.63 -12.61 -0.09
CA GLU A 97 -1.85 -13.83 -0.89
C GLU A 97 -2.75 -13.53 -2.09
N LYS A 98 -3.93 -12.96 -1.84
CA LYS A 98 -4.85 -12.57 -2.91
C LYS A 98 -4.26 -11.53 -3.89
N ALA A 99 -3.47 -10.58 -3.39
CA ALA A 99 -2.84 -9.57 -4.25
C ALA A 99 -1.77 -10.21 -5.17
N LEU A 100 -1.01 -11.18 -4.65
CA LEU A 100 -0.03 -11.94 -5.41
C LEU A 100 -0.72 -12.77 -6.50
N ASP A 101 -1.81 -13.49 -6.16
CA ASP A 101 -2.56 -14.31 -7.11
C ASP A 101 -3.16 -13.49 -8.26
N GLN A 102 -3.62 -12.27 -7.96
CA GLN A 102 -4.34 -11.44 -8.94
C GLN A 102 -3.43 -10.58 -9.82
N SER A 103 -2.24 -10.23 -9.35
CA SER A 103 -1.44 -9.16 -9.98
C SER A 103 0.07 -9.32 -9.78
N GLY A 104 0.51 -10.47 -9.30
CA GLY A 104 1.93 -10.79 -9.14
C GLY A 104 2.63 -9.93 -8.08
N MET A 105 3.97 -9.95 -8.14
CA MET A 105 4.83 -9.30 -7.15
C MET A 105 4.61 -7.78 -7.06
N ASP A 106 4.28 -7.14 -8.19
CA ASP A 106 4.04 -5.70 -8.29
C ASP A 106 2.86 -5.23 -7.41
N ALA A 107 1.91 -6.11 -7.09
CA ALA A 107 0.79 -5.78 -6.21
C ALA A 107 1.15 -5.82 -4.72
N LEU A 108 2.27 -6.44 -4.34
CA LEU A 108 2.79 -6.39 -2.98
C LEU A 108 3.50 -5.07 -2.67
N ILE A 109 3.95 -4.35 -3.72
CA ILE A 109 4.45 -3.00 -3.59
C ILE A 109 3.30 -2.10 -3.18
N SER A 110 3.39 -1.50 -1.99
CA SER A 110 2.40 -0.51 -1.58
C SER A 110 2.48 0.66 -2.56
N LYS A 111 1.59 0.68 -3.56
CA LYS A 111 1.24 1.95 -4.20
C LYS A 111 0.84 2.85 -3.05
N GLN A 112 1.61 3.90 -2.80
CA GLN A 112 1.12 4.99 -1.99
C GLN A 112 -0.19 5.41 -2.65
N ARG A 113 -1.31 4.89 -2.12
CA ARG A 113 -2.61 5.52 -2.28
C ARG A 113 -2.47 6.79 -1.47
N GLY A 114 -1.77 7.76 -2.04
CA GLY A 114 -1.90 9.14 -1.65
C GLY A 114 -3.38 9.37 -1.60
N HIS A 115 -3.89 9.68 -0.40
CA HIS A 115 -5.15 10.38 -0.33
C HIS A 115 -5.02 11.50 -1.36
N PRO A 116 -5.95 11.63 -2.32
CA PRO A 116 -5.98 12.83 -3.14
C PRO A 116 -5.92 13.98 -2.14
N SER A 117 -4.85 14.79 -2.22
CA SER A 117 -4.69 15.96 -1.37
C SER A 117 -6.03 16.68 -1.41
N MET A 118 -6.62 16.90 -0.23
CA MET A 118 -7.94 17.48 -0.08
C MET A 118 -7.92 18.79 -0.85
N LYS A 119 -8.53 18.83 -2.04
CA LYS A 119 -8.66 20.05 -2.82
C LYS A 119 -9.36 21.04 -1.92
N GLU A 120 -8.64 22.12 -1.61
CA GLU A 120 -9.19 23.33 -1.04
C GLU A 120 -10.50 23.66 -1.77
N LYS A 121 -11.57 23.88 -1.01
CA LYS A 121 -12.91 24.10 -1.55
C LYS A 121 -12.93 25.41 -2.36
N SER A 122 -12.62 25.30 -3.65
CA SER A 122 -12.87 26.35 -4.63
C SER A 122 -13.86 25.81 -5.66
N LYS A 123 -15.06 26.39 -5.58
CA LYS A 123 -16.29 26.27 -6.40
C LYS A 123 -16.21 25.49 -7.73
N LYS A 124 -17.21 24.61 -7.94
CA LYS A 124 -17.57 23.82 -9.16
C LYS A 124 -17.80 24.69 -10.42
N PRO A 125 -18.05 24.13 -11.64
CA PRO A 125 -18.00 22.72 -12.11
C PRO A 125 -17.17 22.54 -13.43
N VAL A 126 -16.98 21.30 -13.90
CA VAL A 126 -17.22 20.81 -15.29
C VAL A 126 -16.62 19.40 -15.45
N SER A 127 -17.48 18.46 -15.84
CA SER A 127 -17.20 17.08 -16.27
C SER A 127 -16.87 17.01 -17.79
N PRO A 128 -16.65 15.82 -18.38
CA PRO A 128 -15.54 14.91 -18.21
C PRO A 128 -14.83 14.68 -19.57
N LYS A 129 -13.50 14.74 -19.66
CA LYS A 129 -12.81 14.39 -20.92
C LYS A 129 -12.29 12.95 -20.92
N LYS A 130 -12.88 12.16 -21.82
CA LYS A 130 -12.43 10.86 -22.31
C LYS A 130 -10.97 10.96 -22.81
N PRO A 131 -10.10 9.97 -22.61
CA PRO A 131 -8.71 10.05 -23.03
C PRO A 131 -8.47 9.31 -24.34
N THR A 132 -8.34 10.04 -25.46
CA THR A 132 -7.61 9.56 -26.65
C THR A 132 -7.20 10.69 -27.60
N GLU A 133 -8.00 11.76 -27.76
CA GLU A 133 -7.69 12.85 -28.71
C GLU A 133 -6.65 13.87 -28.18
N SER A 134 -6.56 14.06 -26.85
CA SER A 134 -5.71 15.10 -26.27
C SER A 134 -4.20 14.85 -26.46
N LEU A 135 -3.79 13.60 -26.69
CA LEU A 135 -2.38 13.29 -26.94
C LEU A 135 -1.95 13.69 -28.36
N GLN A 136 -2.84 13.57 -29.35
CA GLN A 136 -2.51 13.94 -30.73
C GLN A 136 -2.45 15.45 -30.88
N GLU A 137 -3.41 16.17 -30.28
CA GLU A 137 -3.41 17.65 -30.25
C GLU A 137 -2.19 18.21 -29.52
N GLU A 138 -1.78 17.59 -28.40
CA GLU A 138 -0.59 18.03 -27.67
C GLU A 138 0.70 17.74 -28.44
N VAL A 139 0.79 16.59 -29.12
CA VAL A 139 1.92 16.28 -30.02
C VAL A 139 1.97 17.29 -31.18
N GLU A 140 0.84 17.66 -31.76
CA GLU A 140 0.78 18.61 -32.87
C GLU A 140 1.15 20.02 -32.42
N ARG A 141 0.66 20.46 -31.25
CA ARG A 141 1.05 21.74 -30.64
C ARG A 141 2.55 21.79 -30.32
N LEU A 142 3.10 20.73 -29.73
CA LEU A 142 4.53 20.60 -29.45
C LEU A 142 5.39 20.57 -30.72
N ARG A 143 4.87 20.00 -31.82
CA ARG A 143 5.54 20.03 -33.13
C ARG A 143 5.56 21.43 -33.72
N MET A 144 4.45 22.17 -33.62
CA MET A 144 4.39 23.57 -34.07
C MET A 144 5.35 24.46 -33.27
N GLU A 145 5.39 24.32 -31.94
CA GLU A 145 6.30 25.08 -31.09
C GLU A 145 7.78 24.78 -31.41
N ASN A 146 8.13 23.50 -31.57
CA ASN A 146 9.48 23.11 -31.99
C ASN A 146 9.86 23.66 -33.38
N ALA A 147 8.93 23.69 -34.33
CA ALA A 147 9.17 24.25 -35.66
C ALA A 147 9.43 25.76 -35.58
N TYR A 148 8.68 26.48 -34.75
CA TYR A 148 8.88 27.91 -34.52
C TYR A 148 10.25 28.21 -33.91
N LEU A 149 10.65 27.48 -32.86
CA LEU A 149 11.96 27.62 -32.22
C LEU A 149 13.13 27.34 -33.18
N LYS A 150 12.99 26.31 -34.04
CA LYS A 150 13.99 26.02 -35.07
C LYS A 150 14.14 27.17 -36.08
N LYS A 151 13.03 27.79 -36.50
CA LYS A 151 13.06 28.93 -37.41
C LYS A 151 13.69 30.16 -36.77
N LEU A 152 13.39 30.43 -35.50
CA LEU A 152 14.00 31.53 -34.75
C LEU A 152 15.52 31.34 -34.62
N ASN A 153 15.97 30.13 -34.28
CA ASN A 153 17.39 29.80 -34.22
C ASN A 153 18.11 29.94 -35.56
N ALA A 154 17.45 29.62 -36.68
CA ALA A 154 18.02 29.81 -38.01
C ALA A 154 18.26 31.30 -38.33
N LEU A 155 17.28 32.16 -38.03
CA LEU A 155 17.40 33.61 -38.23
C LEU A 155 18.49 34.24 -37.36
N VAL A 156 18.62 33.78 -36.11
CA VAL A 156 19.70 34.23 -35.21
C VAL A 156 21.06 33.84 -35.79
N LYS A 157 21.23 32.60 -36.27
CA LYS A 157 22.47 32.16 -36.93
C LYS A 157 22.80 32.96 -38.18
N GLU A 158 21.82 33.25 -39.04
CA GLU A 158 22.03 34.07 -40.24
C GLU A 158 22.47 35.50 -39.90
N LYS A 159 21.90 36.09 -38.85
CA LYS A 159 22.28 37.42 -38.36
C LYS A 159 23.71 37.43 -37.81
N GLU A 160 24.09 36.40 -37.04
CA GLU A 160 25.45 36.25 -36.52
C GLU A 160 26.48 36.08 -37.65
N LEU A 161 26.17 35.27 -38.68
CA LEU A 161 27.03 35.08 -39.85
C LEU A 161 27.19 36.38 -40.64
N SER A 162 26.10 37.14 -40.83
CA SER A 162 26.12 38.42 -41.53
C SER A 162 26.95 39.47 -40.78
N GLN A 163 26.84 39.54 -39.45
CA GLN A 163 27.64 40.43 -38.61
C GLN A 163 29.11 40.03 -38.53
N ARG A 164 29.44 38.74 -38.61
CA ARG A 164 30.84 38.26 -38.68
C ARG A 164 31.49 38.61 -40.02
N ASN A 165 30.74 38.52 -41.11
CA ASN A 165 31.24 38.87 -42.45
C ASN A 165 31.40 40.38 -42.66
N SER A 166 30.58 41.22 -42.02
CA SER A 166 30.73 42.68 -42.07
C SER A 166 31.90 43.22 -41.23
N LYS A 167 32.39 42.45 -40.25
CA LYS A 167 33.55 42.82 -39.41
C LYS A 167 34.90 42.36 -39.99
N ARG A 168 34.89 41.56 -41.06
CA ARG A 168 36.10 41.04 -41.74
C ARG A 168 36.42 41.74 -43.06
N LYS A 169 35.67 42.80 -43.42
CA LYS A 169 35.87 43.62 -44.61
C LYS A 169 36.42 44.99 -44.24
#